data_AF-A0A2V6N8B1-F1
#
_entry.id   AF-A0A2V6N8B1-F1
#
_cell.length_a   1.000
_cell.length_b   1.000
_cell.length_c   1.000
_cell.angle_alpha   90.00
_cell.angle_beta   90.00
_cell.angle_gamma   90.00
#
_symmetry.space_group_name_H-M   'P 1'
#
loop_
_entity.id
_entity.type
_entity.pdbx_description
1 polymer ?
#
loop_
_entity_poly.entity_id
_entity_poly.type
_entity_poly.pdbx_seq_one_letter_code
_entity_poly.pdbx_strand_id
1 'polypeptide(L)'
;MPDHLHAFVGLDDQKIDPPGWIKSLKNTLSKALRFDGIPAPHWQKDFFDHVLRSEESYEEKWHYVRENPVRAGLVKRWQDWPFRSENL
;
A
#
# COMPACT_ATOMS: atom_id res chain seq x y z
N MET A 1 -4.84 0.55 5.05
CA MET A 1 -5.31 0.55 6.45
C MET A 1 -5.06 1.95 7.03
N PRO A 2 -5.69 2.34 8.15
CA PRO A 2 -5.47 3.67 8.75
C PRO A 2 -4.03 3.95 9.17
N ASP A 3 -3.27 2.90 9.50
CA ASP A 3 -1.92 2.93 10.05
C ASP A 3 -0.82 2.51 9.06
N HIS A 4 -1.17 1.74 8.02
CA HIS A 4 -0.22 1.29 7.00
C HIS A 4 -0.84 1.15 5.59
N LEU A 5 0.02 1.18 4.57
CA LEU A 5 -0.33 1.05 3.15
C LEU A 5 0.16 -0.30 2.61
N HIS A 6 -0.75 -1.04 1.97
CA HIS A 6 -0.41 -2.17 1.08
C HIS A 6 -0.64 -1.73 -0.36
N ALA A 7 0.32 -1.97 -1.24
CA ALA A 7 0.22 -1.66 -2.66
C ALA A 7 0.78 -2.80 -3.50
N PHE A 8 0.05 -3.18 -4.55
CA PHE A 8 0.57 -4.03 -5.63
C PHE A 8 1.06 -3.11 -6.73
N VAL A 9 2.31 -3.30 -7.17
CA VAL A 9 2.93 -2.46 -8.18
C VAL A 9 3.62 -3.32 -9.23
N GLY A 10 3.34 -3.03 -10.50
CA GLY A 10 4.16 -3.49 -11.61
C GLY A 10 5.26 -2.48 -11.84
N LEU A 11 6.51 -2.88 -11.63
CA LEU A 11 7.69 -2.07 -11.93
C LEU A 11 8.45 -2.70 -13.09
N ASP A 12 8.93 -1.87 -14.00
CA ASP A 12 9.98 -2.24 -14.94
C ASP A 12 11.31 -2.22 -14.17
N ASP A 13 11.75 -3.40 -13.75
CA ASP A 13 12.92 -3.59 -12.87
C ASP A 13 14.25 -3.17 -13.52
N GLN A 14 14.26 -2.94 -14.84
CA GLN A 14 15.41 -2.37 -15.55
C GLN A 14 15.46 -0.84 -15.44
N LYS A 15 14.33 -0.19 -15.14
CA LYS A 15 14.23 1.28 -15.08
C LYS A 15 14.19 1.81 -13.66
N ILE A 16 13.55 1.10 -12.73
CA ILE A 16 13.30 1.59 -11.38
C ILE A 16 13.45 0.42 -10.39
N ASP A 17 14.32 0.62 -9.40
CA ASP A 17 14.46 -0.31 -8.29
C ASP A 17 13.36 -0.08 -7.22
N PRO A 18 12.88 -1.14 -6.53
CA PRO A 18 11.84 -0.99 -5.51
C PRO A 18 12.19 0.02 -4.39
N PRO A 19 13.43 0.07 -3.84
CA PRO A 19 13.80 1.07 -2.84
C PRO A 19 13.68 2.52 -3.36
N GLY A 20 14.16 2.78 -4.59
CA GLY A 20 14.03 4.08 -5.25
C GLY A 20 12.56 4.50 -5.43
N TRP A 21 11.71 3.57 -5.87
CA TRP A 21 10.28 3.79 -6.02
C TRP A 21 9.60 4.12 -4.68
N ILE A 22 9.84 3.31 -3.64
CA ILE A 22 9.27 3.53 -2.29
C ILE A 22 9.72 4.87 -1.72
N LYS A 23 10.99 5.23 -1.89
CA LYS A 23 11.51 6.54 -1.46
C LYS A 23 10.77 7.69 -2.15
N SER A 24 10.53 7.57 -3.45
CA SER A 24 9.78 8.58 -4.22
C SER A 24 8.33 8.70 -3.75
N LEU A 25 7.64 7.57 -3.54
CA LEU A 25 6.28 7.53 -3.03
C LEU A 25 6.17 8.19 -1.64
N LYS A 26 6.98 7.73 -0.67
CA LYS A 26 6.98 8.26 0.71
C LYS A 26 7.28 9.76 0.73
N ASN A 27 8.17 10.24 -0.14
CA ASN A 27 8.49 11.66 -0.26
C ASN A 27 7.32 12.48 -0.82
N THR A 28 6.67 12.00 -1.88
CA THR A 28 5.54 12.67 -2.52
C THR A 28 4.37 12.81 -1.54
N LEU A 29 4.00 11.72 -0.87
CA LEU A 29 2.95 11.74 0.14
C LEU A 29 3.33 12.61 1.35
N SER A 30 4.59 12.57 1.80
CA SER A 30 5.04 13.44 2.89
C SER A 30 4.97 14.94 2.55
N LYS A 31 5.14 15.31 1.28
CA LYS A 31 4.98 16.70 0.84
C LYS A 31 3.52 17.13 0.95
N ALA A 32 2.58 16.28 0.53
CA ALA A 32 1.16 16.54 0.68
C ALA A 32 0.75 16.64 2.15
N LEU A 33 1.15 15.69 2.99
CA LEU A 33 0.86 15.73 4.43
C LEU A 33 1.40 17.00 5.11
N ARG A 34 2.62 17.44 4.77
CA ARG A 34 3.16 18.71 5.28
C ARG A 34 2.39 19.93 4.79
N PHE A 35 1.94 19.91 3.53
CA PHE A 35 1.11 20.97 2.98
C PHE A 35 -0.21 21.10 3.76
N ASP A 36 -0.77 19.97 4.19
CA ASP A 36 -1.97 19.90 5.04
C ASP A 36 -1.67 20.15 6.54
N GLY A 37 -0.45 20.54 6.89
CA GLY A 37 -0.05 20.86 8.26
C GLY A 37 0.20 19.66 9.18
N ILE A 38 0.26 18.44 8.63
CA ILE A 38 0.55 17.23 9.39
C ILE A 38 2.08 17.13 9.61
N PRO A 39 2.56 17.06 10.88
CA PRO A 39 3.98 17.01 11.17
C PRO A 39 4.57 15.60 11.00
N ALA A 40 5.87 15.56 10.69
CA ALA A 40 6.66 14.33 10.69
C ALA A 40 6.90 13.79 12.11
N PRO A 41 7.24 12.48 12.28
CA PRO A 41 7.46 11.48 11.23
C PRO A 41 6.16 10.88 10.67
N HIS A 42 6.06 10.78 9.33
CA HIS A 42 4.89 10.17 8.67
C HIS A 42 5.03 8.66 8.41
N TRP A 43 6.27 8.17 8.33
CA TRP A 43 6.55 6.80 7.92
C TRP A 43 7.41 6.11 8.96
N GLN A 44 7.08 4.86 9.27
CA GLN A 44 8.02 3.96 9.90
C GLN A 44 9.25 3.79 8.99
N LYS A 45 10.42 3.62 9.63
CA LYS A 45 11.65 3.25 8.93
C LYS A 45 11.48 1.92 8.21
N ASP A 46 12.12 1.80 7.05
CA ASP A 46 12.10 0.63 6.18
C ASP A 46 10.72 0.37 5.53
N PHE A 47 10.64 -0.68 4.72
CA PHE A 47 9.43 -1.16 4.08
C PHE A 47 9.56 -2.67 3.89
N PHE A 48 8.42 -3.34 3.69
CA PHE A 48 8.38 -4.75 3.33
C PHE A 48 8.02 -4.86 1.85
N ASP A 49 8.83 -5.59 1.09
CA ASP A 49 8.53 -5.96 -0.29
C ASP A 49 8.53 -7.47 -0.46
N HIS A 50 7.74 -7.92 -1.44
CA HIS A 50 7.66 -9.31 -1.82
C HIS A 50 7.35 -9.43 -3.31
N VAL A 51 8.27 -10.07 -4.05
CA VAL A 51 8.11 -10.27 -5.50
C VAL A 51 7.11 -11.40 -5.76
N LEU A 52 6.05 -11.08 -6.52
CA LEU A 52 5.06 -12.06 -6.99
C LEU A 52 5.56 -12.69 -8.29
N ARG A 53 5.80 -13.99 -8.29
CA ARG A 53 6.34 -14.73 -9.44
C ARG A 53 5.31 -15.58 -10.19
N SER A 54 4.11 -15.77 -9.63
CA SER A 54 3.03 -16.53 -10.26
C SER A 54 1.68 -15.86 -10.05
N GLU A 55 0.76 -16.10 -10.98
CA GLU A 55 -0.62 -15.61 -10.95
C GLU A 55 -1.40 -16.21 -9.77
N GLU A 56 -1.18 -17.48 -9.45
CA GLU A 56 -1.73 -18.15 -8.27
C GLU A 56 -1.36 -17.43 -6.96
N SER A 57 -0.11 -16.92 -6.86
CA SER A 57 0.30 -16.13 -5.70
C SER A 57 -0.33 -14.73 -5.66
N TYR A 58 -0.72 -14.19 -6.82
CA TYR A 58 -1.33 -12.88 -6.91
C TYR A 58 -2.75 -12.89 -6.34
N GLU A 59 -3.60 -13.83 -6.77
CA GLU A 59 -4.99 -13.93 -6.30
C GLU A 59 -5.06 -14.21 -4.79
N GLU A 60 -4.27 -15.15 -4.27
CA GLU A 60 -4.24 -15.44 -2.83
C GLU A 60 -3.83 -14.22 -2.00
N LYS A 61 -2.76 -13.50 -2.42
CA LYS A 61 -2.36 -12.27 -1.72
C LYS A 61 -3.38 -11.16 -1.88
N TRP A 62 -4.06 -11.09 -3.03
CA TRP A 62 -5.13 -10.12 -3.26
C TRP A 62 -6.30 -10.34 -2.30
N HIS A 63 -6.74 -11.58 -2.16
CA HIS A 63 -7.76 -11.97 -1.18
C HIS A 63 -7.34 -11.62 0.25
N TYR A 64 -6.10 -11.92 0.62
CA TYR A 64 -5.57 -11.55 1.93
C TYR A 64 -5.64 -10.04 2.20
N VAL A 65 -5.18 -9.21 1.25
CA VAL A 65 -5.17 -7.74 1.41
C VAL A 65 -6.57 -7.17 1.49
N ARG A 66 -7.52 -7.66 0.68
CA ARG A 66 -8.92 -7.24 0.73
C ARG A 66 -9.57 -7.55 2.07
N GLU A 67 -9.24 -8.68 2.70
CA GLU A 67 -9.81 -9.07 4.00
C GLU A 67 -9.20 -8.30 5.19
N ASN A 68 -8.09 -7.57 5.03
CA ASN A 68 -7.44 -6.88 6.13
C ASN A 68 -8.34 -5.87 6.89
N PRO A 69 -9.15 -5.03 6.23
CA PRO A 69 -10.11 -4.16 6.91
C PRO A 69 -11.14 -4.92 7.76
N VAL A 70 -11.55 -6.12 7.33
CA VAL A 70 -12.47 -6.98 8.09
C VAL A 70 -11.77 -7.56 9.30
N ARG A 71 -10.56 -8.12 9.12
CA ARG A 71 -9.75 -8.69 10.20
C ARG A 71 -9.36 -7.66 11.26
N ALA A 72 -9.21 -6.40 10.86
CA ALA A 72 -8.97 -5.28 11.78
C ALA A 72 -10.26 -4.70 12.40
N GLY A 73 -11.44 -5.23 12.08
CA GLY A 73 -12.72 -4.78 12.63
C GLY A 73 -13.20 -3.42 12.12
N LEU A 74 -12.63 -2.91 11.02
CA LEU A 74 -13.01 -1.60 10.47
C LEU A 74 -14.32 -1.65 9.68
N VAL A 75 -14.62 -2.79 9.07
CA VAL A 75 -15.83 -3.06 8.30
C VAL A 75 -16.28 -4.50 8.49
N LYS A 76 -17.58 -4.78 8.27
CA LYS A 76 -18.12 -6.15 8.37
C LYS A 76 -17.89 -6.98 7.11
N ARG A 77 -17.80 -6.32 5.96
CA ARG A 77 -17.48 -6.93 4.67
C ARG A 77 -16.38 -6.10 4.04
N TRP A 78 -15.41 -6.74 3.39
CA TRP A 78 -14.30 -6.00 2.78
C TRP A 78 -14.79 -5.00 1.71
N GLN A 79 -15.94 -5.28 1.09
CA GLN A 79 -16.61 -4.39 0.14
C GLN A 79 -17.08 -3.07 0.75
N ASP A 80 -17.21 -2.98 2.07
CA ASP A 80 -17.64 -1.74 2.71
C ASP A 80 -16.45 -0.81 2.99
N TRP A 81 -15.21 -1.24 2.70
CA TRP A 81 -14.02 -0.42 2.88
C TRP A 81 -13.91 0.65 1.79
N PRO A 82 -14.02 1.96 2.13
CA PRO A 82 -14.08 3.02 1.13
C PRO A 82 -12.74 3.30 0.44
N PHE A 83 -11.63 2.90 1.06
CA PHE A 83 -10.27 3.14 0.56
C PHE A 83 -9.66 1.92 -0.15
N ARG A 84 -10.51 1.06 -0.74
CA ARG A 84 -10.09 -0.04 -1.62
C ARG A 84 -9.70 0.49 -3.01
N SER A 85 -8.84 -0.21 -3.74
CA SER A 85 -8.40 0.21 -5.08
C SER A 85 -9.40 -0.04 -6.21
N GLU A 86 -10.49 -0.78 -5.96
CA GLU A 86 -11.41 -1.29 -7.01
C GLU A 86 -12.61 -0.37 -7.29
N ASN A 87 -12.44 0.94 -7.11
CA ASN A 87 -13.47 1.93 -7.46
C ASN A 87 -13.04 2.80 -8.65
N LEU A 88 -12.37 2.22 -9.65
CA LEU A 88 -12.13 2.82 -10.97
C LEU A 88 -12.72 1.94 -12.07
#